data_AF-A0AAU6AZU7-F1
#
_entry.id   AF-A0AAU6AZU7-F1
#
_cell.length_a   1.000
_cell.length_b   1.000
_cell.length_c   1.000
_cell.angle_alpha   90.00
_cell.angle_beta   90.00
_cell.angle_gamma   90.00
#
_symmetry.space_group_name_H-M   'P 1'
#
loop_
_entity.id
_entity.type
_entity.pdbx_description
1 polymer ?
#
loop_
_entity_poly.entity_id
_entity_poly.type
_entity_poly.pdbx_seq_one_letter_code
_entity_poly.pdbx_strand_id
1 'polypeptide(L)' 'MLDEVELRVAELAAAGTGIDAIAEALGVSANAVREHLNRVYRKLGGVAVG' A
#
# COMPACT_ATOMS: atom_id res chain seq x y z
N MET A 1 -9.86 9.57 -4.01
CA MET A 1 -10.48 8.24 -4.19
C MET A 1 -9.35 7.25 -4.46
N LEU A 2 -9.30 6.16 -3.69
CA LEU A 2 -8.33 5.08 -3.91
C LEU A 2 -8.85 4.15 -5.02
N ASP A 3 -7.95 3.57 -5.80
CA ASP A 3 -8.30 2.43 -6.66
C ASP A 3 -8.39 1.12 -5.84
N GLU A 4 -8.88 0.04 -6.45
CA GLU A 4 -9.09 -1.24 -5.76
C GLU A 4 -7.80 -1.82 -5.17
N VAL A 5 -6.67 -1.65 -5.87
CA VAL A 5 -5.37 -2.18 -5.43
C VAL A 5 -4.83 -1.33 -4.27
N GLU A 6 -4.91 -0.01 -4.39
CA GLU A 6 -4.55 0.93 -3.33
C GLU A 6 -5.37 0.73 -2.06
N LEU A 7 -6.68 0.49 -2.20
CA LEU A 7 -7.55 0.17 -1.07
C LEU A 7 -7.11 -1.13 -0.40
N ARG A 8 -6.85 -2.18 -1.20
CA ARG A 8 -6.46 -3.48 -0.65
C ARG A 8 -5.10 -3.44 0.04
N VAL A 9 -4.14 -2.71 -0.53
CA VAL A 9 -2.83 -2.47 0.08
C VAL A 9 -2.98 -1.70 1.40
N ALA A 10 -3.83 -0.67 1.44
CA ALA A 10 -4.08 0.12 2.65
C ALA A 10 -4.74 -0.72 3.76
N GLU A 11 -5.72 -1.57 3.43
CA GLU A 11 -6.38 -2.47 4.39
C GLU A 11 -5.38 -3.44 5.04
N LEU A 12 -4.55 -4.10 4.24
CA LEU A 12 -3.57 -5.06 4.74
C LEU A 12 -2.49 -4.38 5.59
N ALA A 13 -2.03 -3.20 5.18
CA ALA A 13 -1.08 -2.41 5.96
C ALA A 13 -1.69 -1.92 7.28
N ALA A 14 -2.96 -1.48 7.28
CA ALA A 14 -3.68 -1.09 8.49
C ALA A 14 -3.87 -2.28 9.47
N ALA A 15 -3.94 -3.51 8.95
CA ALA A 15 -3.92 -4.74 9.74
C ALA A 15 -2.52 -5.16 10.23
N GLY A 16 -1.47 -4.38 9.94
CA GLY A 16 -0.09 -4.67 10.33
C GLY A 16 0.63 -5.68 9.44
N THR A 17 0.08 -6.01 8.26
CA THR A 17 0.74 -6.90 7.30
C THR A 17 1.99 -6.21 6.73
N GLY A 18 3.13 -6.89 6.76
CA GLY A 18 4.38 -6.37 6.21
C GLY A 18 4.37 -6.31 4.68
N ILE A 19 5.21 -5.45 4.10
CA ILE A 19 5.27 -5.19 2.64
C ILE A 19 5.46 -6.46 1.81
N ASP A 20 6.36 -7.36 2.24
CA ASP A 20 6.66 -8.58 1.48
C ASP A 20 5.48 -9.57 1.49
N ALA A 21 4.78 -9.67 2.63
CA ALA A 21 3.57 -10.49 2.74
C ALA A 21 2.40 -9.90 1.93
N ILE A 22 2.27 -8.57 1.86
CA ILE A 22 1.30 -7.91 0.97
C ILE A 22 1.64 -8.19 -0.49
N ALA A 23 2.92 -8.12 -0.86
CA ALA A 23 3.39 -8.38 -2.21
C ALA A 23 3.06 -9.81 -2.65
N GLU A 24 3.32 -10.79 -1.79
CA GLU A 24 2.94 -12.19 -2.01
C GLU A 24 1.42 -12.36 -2.14
N ALA A 25 0.64 -11.78 -1.22
CA ALA A 25 -0.81 -11.90 -1.21
C ALA A 25 -1.49 -11.30 -2.45
N LEU A 26 -0.87 -10.30 -3.09
CA LEU A 26 -1.41 -9.62 -4.26
C LEU A 26 -0.74 -10.05 -5.57
N GLY A 27 0.28 -10.92 -5.52
CA GLY A 27 1.01 -11.35 -6.71
C GLY A 27 1.79 -10.21 -7.40
N VAL A 28 2.31 -9.25 -6.63
CA VAL A 28 3.05 -8.09 -7.13
C VAL A 28 4.44 -7.99 -6.48
N SER A 29 5.26 -7.04 -6.93
CA SER A 29 6.55 -6.78 -6.29
C SER A 29 6.41 -5.95 -5.02
N ALA A 30 7.34 -6.12 -4.07
CA ALA A 30 7.43 -5.26 -2.89
C ALA A 30 7.62 -3.77 -3.24
N ASN A 31 8.19 -3.46 -4.41
CA ASN A 31 8.28 -2.09 -4.90
C ASN A 31 6.92 -1.54 -5.33
N ALA A 32 6.10 -2.35 -6.01
CA ALA A 32 4.73 -1.96 -6.36
C ALA A 32 3.91 -1.64 -5.11
N VAL A 33 4.03 -2.45 -4.05
CA VAL A 33 3.36 -2.18 -2.77
C VAL A 33 3.78 -0.83 -2.17
N ARG A 34 5.08 -0.51 -2.16
CA ARG A 34 5.58 0.80 -1.69
C ARG A 34 5.03 1.96 -2.51
N GLU A 35 4.97 1.81 -3.84
CA GLU A 35 4.39 2.81 -4.74
C GLU A 35 2.88 3.02 -4.48
N HIS A 36 2.12 1.94 -4.29
CA HIS A 36 0.70 2.04 -3.92
C HIS A 36 0.52 2.75 -2.56
N LEU A 37 1.31 2.40 -1.54
CA LEU A 37 1.28 3.08 -0.24
C LEU A 37 1.61 4.58 -0.36
N ASN A 38 2.64 4.94 -1.14
CA ASN A 38 2.96 6.34 -1.40
C ASN A 38 1.81 7.10 -2.06
N ARG A 39 1.12 6.49 -3.02
CA ARG A 39 -0.07 7.09 -3.66
C ARG A 39 -1.23 7.23 -2.68
N VAL A 40 -1.47 6.21 -1.84
CA VAL A 40 -2.45 6.26 -0.75
C VAL A 40 -2.16 7.43 0.18
N TYR A 41 -0.93 7.57 0.68
CA TYR A 41 -0.57 8.68 1.56
C TYR A 41 -0.78 10.05 0.91
N ARG A 42 -0.37 10.22 -0.36
CA ARG A 42 -0.61 11.46 -1.11
C ARG A 42 -2.11 11.76 -1.25
N LYS A 43 -2.93 10.75 -1.54
CA LYS A 43 -4.39 10.88 -1.70
C LYS A 43 -5.10 11.20 -0.37
N LEU A 44 -4.53 10.77 0.75
CA LEU A 44 -5.04 11.03 2.09
C LEU A 44 -4.46 12.31 2.74
N GLY A 45 -3.59 13.03 2.03
CA GLY A 45 -2.97 14.26 2.53
C GLY A 45 -1.82 14.04 3.52
N GLY A 46 -1.32 12.81 3.65
CA GLY A 46 -0.21 12.45 4.53
C GLY A 46 1.16 12.76 3.90
N VAL A 47 2.05 13.38 4.67
CA VAL A 47 3.48 13.50 4.35
C VAL A 47 4.09 12.10 4.44
N ALA A 48 4.59 11.57 3.31
CA ALA A 48 5.23 10.27 3.28
C ALA A 48 6.38 10.24 4.32
N VAL A 49 6.28 9.34 5.31
CA VAL A 49 7.37 9.11 6.26
C VAL A 49 8.35 8.17 5.56
N GLY A 50 9.52 8.71 5.23
CA GLY A 50 10.64 8.00 4.62
C GLY A 50 11.30 6.99 5.55
#